data_AF-A0A438F7A1-F1
#
_entry.id   AF-A0A438F7A1-F1
#
_cell.length_a   1.000
_cell.length_b   1.000
_cell.length_c   1.000
_cell.angle_alpha   90.00
_cell.angle_beta   90.00
_cell.angle_gamma   90.00
#
_symmetry.space_group_name_H-M   'P 1'
#
loop_
_entity.id
_entity.type
_entity.pdbx_description
1 polymer ?
#
loop_
_entity_poly.entity_id
_entity_poly.type
_entity_poly.pdbx_seq_one_letter_code
_entity_poly.pdbx_strand_id
1 'polypeptide(L)'
;MGERERAREGERECAGDCNGEEGDEGSAPRRRRKECKFSVESKEFEIIGDERKGKLQVLIVEKKGGVESWVRLGSDSLGLFMEGLKLCIMDEKETGWGREWKEQGRTFSMSRGTNNAGEYIRLGVSDLERKHFCIFVPRGKKEKRGWKTMADKIKEVIGAFVSRPKTQEGKAMGKIAGGIHTQQ
;
A
#
# COMPACT_ATOMS: atom_id res chain seq x y z
N MET A 1 -43.12 0.68 44.38
CA MET A 1 -42.16 1.68 43.83
C MET A 1 -41.17 0.90 42.97
N GLY A 2 -41.04 1.04 41.66
CA GLY A 2 -41.67 1.92 40.68
C GLY A 2 -42.06 1.19 39.37
N GLU A 3 -42.69 1.94 38.48
CA GLU A 3 -43.41 1.56 37.26
C GLU A 3 -42.54 1.32 36.00
N ARG A 4 -43.04 0.42 35.11
CA ARG A 4 -43.07 0.42 33.59
C ARG A 4 -41.73 0.55 32.82
N GLU A 5 -41.50 0.03 31.59
CA GLU A 5 -42.33 -0.41 30.46
C GLU A 5 -41.52 -1.28 29.45
N ARG A 6 -42.22 -1.86 28.47
CA ARG A 6 -41.87 -2.93 27.51
C ARG A 6 -41.35 -2.38 26.16
N ALA A 7 -40.45 -3.10 25.44
CA ALA A 7 -40.37 -3.23 23.96
C ALA A 7 -39.12 -4.06 23.55
N ARG A 8 -39.25 -5.29 23.01
CA ARG A 8 -39.44 -5.74 21.60
C ARG A 8 -38.15 -6.02 20.80
N GLU A 9 -37.98 -7.33 20.51
CA GLU A 9 -37.58 -8.02 19.27
C GLU A 9 -36.53 -7.43 18.31
N GLY A 10 -35.65 -8.34 17.83
CA GLY A 10 -35.10 -8.22 16.48
C GLY A 10 -33.79 -8.95 16.24
N GLU A 11 -33.79 -10.29 16.23
CA GLU A 11 -32.80 -11.05 15.44
C GLU A 11 -32.96 -10.65 13.97
N ARG A 12 -31.88 -10.21 13.32
CA ARG A 12 -31.83 -10.12 11.85
C ARG A 12 -30.50 -10.66 11.34
N GLU A 13 -30.61 -11.89 10.88
CA GLU A 13 -29.82 -12.44 9.78
C GLU A 13 -30.04 -11.53 8.56
N CYS A 14 -28.97 -10.93 8.05
CA CYS A 14 -29.02 -10.25 6.75
C CYS A 14 -28.51 -11.23 5.69
N ALA A 15 -29.44 -12.02 5.16
CA ALA A 15 -29.29 -12.69 3.87
C ALA A 15 -29.16 -11.62 2.79
N GLY A 16 -27.95 -11.44 2.27
CA GLY A 16 -27.69 -10.57 1.12
C GLY A 16 -27.84 -11.38 -0.17
N ASP A 17 -29.00 -11.32 -0.79
CA ASP A 17 -29.20 -11.70 -2.18
C ASP A 17 -28.57 -10.62 -3.07
N CYS A 18 -27.47 -10.96 -3.75
CA CYS A 18 -26.80 -10.10 -4.70
C CYS A 18 -27.39 -10.31 -6.09
N ASN A 19 -28.59 -9.80 -6.35
CA ASN A 19 -29.06 -9.65 -7.72
C ASN A 19 -28.37 -8.42 -8.34
N GLY A 20 -27.44 -8.68 -9.24
CA GLY A 20 -26.74 -7.64 -9.99
C GLY A 20 -27.62 -7.10 -11.11
N GLU A 21 -27.63 -5.79 -11.28
CA GLU A 21 -27.96 -5.16 -12.56
C GLU A 21 -27.24 -3.81 -12.67
N GLU A 22 -26.75 -3.55 -13.88
CA GLU A 22 -25.81 -2.50 -14.25
C GLU A 22 -26.39 -1.08 -14.12
N GLY A 23 -25.52 -0.16 -13.70
CA GLY A 23 -25.71 1.28 -13.85
C GLY A 23 -24.36 1.93 -14.12
N ASP A 24 -24.04 2.07 -15.41
CA ASP A 24 -22.97 2.94 -15.90
C ASP A 24 -23.48 4.38 -15.91
N GLU A 25 -23.02 5.22 -14.98
CA GLU A 25 -22.92 6.66 -15.21
C GLU A 25 -22.05 7.34 -14.15
N GLY A 26 -20.93 7.94 -14.58
CA GLY A 26 -20.23 8.97 -13.81
C GLY A 26 -19.19 8.47 -12.81
N SER A 27 -18.15 7.73 -13.23
CA SER A 27 -17.02 7.51 -12.33
C SER A 27 -16.16 8.78 -12.23
N ALA A 28 -16.37 9.56 -11.18
CA ALA A 28 -15.33 10.42 -10.61
C ALA A 28 -13.97 9.70 -10.66
N PRO A 29 -12.83 10.39 -10.88
CA PRO A 29 -11.54 9.75 -11.09
C PRO A 29 -11.29 8.73 -9.98
N ARG A 30 -11.39 7.44 -10.35
CA ARG A 30 -11.25 6.33 -9.40
C ARG A 30 -9.90 6.51 -8.71
N ARG A 31 -9.91 6.79 -7.40
CA ARG A 31 -8.69 6.89 -6.60
C ARG A 31 -7.90 5.61 -6.84
N ARG A 32 -6.74 5.73 -7.47
CA ARG A 32 -5.88 4.57 -7.71
C ARG A 32 -5.38 4.12 -6.34
N ARG A 33 -5.72 2.90 -5.94
CA ARG A 33 -5.24 2.26 -4.72
C ARG A 33 -4.68 0.90 -5.11
N LYS A 34 -3.51 0.56 -4.58
CA LYS A 34 -2.89 -0.75 -4.76
C LYS A 34 -2.45 -1.28 -3.41
N GLU A 35 -2.75 -2.54 -3.15
CA GLU A 35 -2.44 -3.19 -1.89
C GLU A 35 -1.74 -4.52 -2.14
N CYS A 36 -0.80 -4.87 -1.27
CA CYS A 36 -0.20 -6.19 -1.23
C CYS A 36 0.18 -6.55 0.20
N LYS A 37 0.27 -7.86 0.45
CA LYS A 37 0.65 -8.41 1.75
C LYS A 37 1.72 -9.47 1.62
N PHE A 38 2.51 -9.63 2.66
CA PHE A 38 3.47 -10.72 2.79
C PHE A 38 3.80 -10.96 4.26
N SER A 39 4.30 -12.16 4.56
CA SER A 39 4.72 -12.51 5.90
C SER A 39 6.21 -12.87 5.91
N VAL A 40 6.89 -12.49 6.97
CA VAL A 40 8.27 -12.88 7.24
C VAL A 40 8.41 -13.20 8.72
N GLU A 41 8.86 -14.42 9.02
CA GLU A 41 8.92 -14.95 10.37
C GLU A 41 7.54 -14.89 11.07
N SER A 42 7.42 -14.20 12.21
CA SER A 42 6.19 -14.05 13.00
C SER A 42 5.44 -12.74 12.71
N LYS A 43 5.83 -12.01 11.66
CA LYS A 43 5.25 -10.72 11.29
C LYS A 43 4.53 -10.80 9.94
N GLU A 44 3.38 -10.17 9.86
CA GLU A 44 2.67 -9.90 8.61
C GLU A 44 2.80 -8.41 8.27
N PHE A 45 3.04 -8.12 7.00
CA PHE A 45 3.12 -6.77 6.48
C PHE A 45 2.04 -6.55 5.43
N GLU A 46 1.36 -5.42 5.54
CA GLU A 46 0.38 -4.94 4.56
C GLU A 46 0.87 -3.59 4.03
N ILE A 47 1.02 -3.49 2.71
CA ILE A 47 1.51 -2.29 2.03
C ILE A 47 0.38 -1.76 1.17
N ILE A 48 -0.03 -0.53 1.44
CA ILE A 48 -1.11 0.15 0.74
C ILE A 48 -0.53 1.41 0.08
N GLY A 49 -0.55 1.46 -1.24
CA GLY A 49 -0.30 2.67 -2.02
C GLY A 49 -1.60 3.38 -2.37
N ASP A 50 -1.61 4.69 -2.23
CA ASP A 50 -2.73 5.58 -2.56
C ASP A 50 -2.19 6.83 -3.26
N GLU A 51 -2.88 7.29 -4.30
CA GLU A 51 -2.54 8.52 -5.01
C GLU A 51 -3.50 9.65 -4.60
N ARG A 52 -2.97 10.66 -3.90
CA ARG A 52 -3.74 11.82 -3.43
C ARG A 52 -3.23 13.10 -4.07
N LYS A 53 -4.08 13.78 -4.85
CA LYS A 53 -3.74 15.03 -5.56
C LYS A 53 -2.45 14.89 -6.41
N GLY A 54 -2.29 13.76 -7.09
CA GLY A 54 -1.10 13.46 -7.90
C GLY A 54 0.15 13.10 -7.10
N LYS A 55 0.05 12.88 -5.79
CA LYS A 55 1.17 12.46 -4.93
C LYS A 55 0.95 11.04 -4.42
N LEU A 56 1.91 10.17 -4.68
CA LEU A 56 1.94 8.82 -4.14
C LEU A 56 2.20 8.87 -2.63
N GLN A 57 1.40 8.13 -1.88
CA GLN A 57 1.63 7.86 -0.46
C GLN A 57 1.56 6.37 -0.22
N VAL A 58 2.47 5.86 0.61
CA VAL A 58 2.51 4.44 0.97
C VAL A 58 2.33 4.31 2.48
N LEU A 59 1.34 3.51 2.89
CA LEU A 59 1.15 3.06 4.26
C LEU A 59 1.70 1.64 4.36
N ILE A 60 2.59 1.42 5.32
CA ILE A 60 3.13 0.10 5.66
C ILE A 60 2.63 -0.23 7.06
N VAL A 61 1.85 -1.30 7.17
CA VAL A 61 1.34 -1.84 8.43
C VAL A 61 2.11 -3.10 8.76
N GLU A 62 2.57 -3.22 10.00
CA GLU A 62 3.16 -4.40 10.59
C GLU A 62 2.20 -4.98 11.64
N LYS A 63 1.88 -6.27 11.51
CA LYS A 63 1.05 -7.02 12.47
C LYS A 63 1.89 -8.10 13.14
N LYS A 64 1.85 -8.16 14.46
CA LYS A 64 2.50 -9.21 15.27
C LYS A 64 1.77 -9.41 16.60
N GLY A 65 1.40 -10.65 16.91
CA GLY A 65 0.88 -11.02 18.24
C GLY A 65 -0.36 -10.23 18.66
N GLY A 66 -1.26 -9.94 17.72
CA GLY A 66 -2.48 -9.16 17.97
C GLY A 66 -2.27 -7.63 18.05
N VAL A 67 -1.04 -7.14 17.89
CA VAL A 67 -0.71 -5.71 17.84
C VAL A 67 -0.39 -5.29 16.41
N GLU A 68 -0.81 -4.09 16.05
CA GLU A 68 -0.47 -3.43 14.79
C GLU A 68 0.35 -2.15 15.02
N SER A 69 1.31 -1.90 14.14
CA SER A 69 2.08 -0.66 14.06
C SER A 69 2.17 -0.24 12.61
N TRP A 70 2.27 1.05 12.32
CA TRP A 70 2.28 1.52 10.95
C TRP A 70 3.14 2.77 10.75
N VAL A 71 3.57 2.94 9.50
CA VAL A 71 4.27 4.14 9.03
C VAL A 71 3.68 4.57 7.69
N ARG A 72 3.45 5.88 7.54
CA ARG A 72 2.96 6.47 6.28
C ARG A 72 4.04 7.36 5.70
N LEU A 73 4.49 7.00 4.50
CA LEU A 73 5.58 7.64 3.76
C LEU A 73 4.99 8.47 2.63
N GLY A 74 5.46 9.71 2.49
CA GLY A 74 5.29 10.47 1.25
C GLY A 74 6.34 10.09 0.22
N SER A 75 6.32 10.74 -0.94
CA SER A 75 7.23 10.45 -2.06
C SER A 75 8.70 10.52 -1.66
N ASP A 76 9.09 11.54 -0.88
CA ASP A 76 10.49 11.76 -0.52
C ASP A 76 10.97 10.72 0.49
N SER A 77 10.16 10.48 1.55
CA SER A 77 10.48 9.43 2.52
C SER A 77 10.46 8.03 1.93
N LEU A 78 9.60 7.77 0.94
CA LEU A 78 9.56 6.50 0.22
C LEU A 78 10.85 6.28 -0.56
N GLY A 79 11.36 7.33 -1.24
CA GLY A 79 12.65 7.28 -1.92
C GLY A 79 13.81 6.96 -0.98
N LEU A 80 13.89 7.67 0.15
CA LEU A 80 14.94 7.45 1.16
C LEU A 80 14.85 6.06 1.80
N PHE A 81 13.64 5.56 2.06
CA PHE A 81 13.45 4.21 2.59
C PHE A 81 13.90 3.13 1.58
N MET A 82 13.57 3.31 0.29
CA MET A 82 14.01 2.39 -0.77
C MET A 82 15.52 2.40 -0.98
N GLU A 83 16.18 3.56 -0.86
CA GLU A 83 17.63 3.67 -0.88
C GLU A 83 18.26 2.92 0.30
N GLY A 84 17.74 3.12 1.52
CA GLY A 84 18.21 2.40 2.70
C GLY A 84 18.02 0.89 2.60
N LEU A 85 16.90 0.42 2.02
CA LEU A 85 16.65 -1.01 1.77
C LEU A 85 17.70 -1.59 0.83
N LYS A 86 18.05 -0.89 -0.27
CA LYS A 86 19.09 -1.31 -1.20
C LYS A 86 20.44 -1.45 -0.48
N LEU A 87 20.84 -0.45 0.31
CA LEU A 87 22.09 -0.50 1.08
C LEU A 87 22.13 -1.71 2.03
N CYS A 88 21.02 -1.98 2.74
CA CYS A 88 20.92 -3.14 3.62
C CYS A 88 21.01 -4.47 2.83
N ILE A 89 20.38 -4.55 1.66
CA ILE A 89 20.41 -5.73 0.79
C ILE A 89 21.82 -5.99 0.23
N MET A 90 22.56 -4.94 -0.16
CA MET A 90 23.90 -5.06 -0.74
C MET A 90 25.01 -5.29 0.30
N ASP A 91 24.72 -5.19 1.60
CA ASP A 91 25.72 -5.33 2.71
C ASP A 91 26.93 -4.40 2.60
N GLU A 92 26.81 -3.29 1.86
CA GLU A 92 27.94 -2.40 1.60
C GLU A 92 28.39 -1.59 2.84
N LYS A 93 27.72 -1.72 4.00
CA LYS A 93 28.12 -1.09 5.27
C LYS A 93 27.91 -1.98 6.49
N GLU A 94 28.91 -1.94 7.36
CA GLU A 94 28.98 -2.58 8.67
C GLU A 94 27.75 -2.30 9.54
N THR A 95 27.55 -3.20 10.50
CA THR A 95 26.66 -3.05 11.65
C THR A 95 26.69 -1.62 12.20
N GLY A 96 25.53 -0.98 12.36
CA GLY A 96 25.41 0.36 12.97
C GLY A 96 24.99 1.52 12.05
N TRP A 97 24.58 1.25 10.81
CA TRP A 97 24.05 2.31 9.93
C TRP A 97 22.67 2.83 10.38
N GLY A 98 22.52 4.15 10.38
CA GLY A 98 21.24 4.84 10.56
C GLY A 98 21.17 6.15 9.77
N ARG A 99 19.95 6.57 9.43
CA ARG A 99 19.63 7.83 8.74
C ARG A 99 18.40 8.45 9.41
N GLU A 100 18.41 9.77 9.54
CA GLU A 100 17.25 10.56 9.94
C GLU A 100 16.92 11.58 8.85
N TRP A 101 15.63 11.85 8.62
CA TRP A 101 15.16 12.87 7.68
C TRP A 101 13.81 13.44 8.12
N LYS A 102 13.37 14.53 7.47
CA LYS A 102 12.09 15.18 7.77
C LYS A 102 11.23 15.30 6.51
N GLU A 103 9.94 15.03 6.64
CA GLU A 103 8.95 15.25 5.58
C GLU A 103 7.63 15.69 6.23
N GLN A 104 7.03 16.78 5.73
CA GLN A 104 5.70 17.27 6.16
C GLN A 104 5.56 17.44 7.69
N GLY A 105 6.59 17.97 8.36
CA GLY A 105 6.58 18.19 9.80
C GLY A 105 6.77 16.92 10.65
N ARG A 106 7.07 15.77 10.03
CA ARG A 106 7.41 14.52 10.73
C ARG A 106 8.88 14.22 10.59
N THR A 107 9.48 13.67 11.65
CA THR A 107 10.86 13.17 11.64
C THR A 107 10.83 11.66 11.48
N PHE A 108 11.49 11.18 10.43
CA PHE A 108 11.62 9.76 10.13
C PHE A 108 13.04 9.31 10.43
N SER A 109 13.17 8.09 10.94
CA SER A 109 14.45 7.47 11.23
C SER A 109 14.48 6.06 10.64
N MET A 110 15.58 5.67 10.03
CA MET A 110 15.82 4.30 9.59
C MET A 110 17.16 3.81 10.11
N SER A 111 17.20 2.61 10.68
CA SER A 111 18.46 2.01 11.15
C SER A 111 18.46 0.49 11.02
N ARG A 112 19.66 -0.10 10.93
CA ARG A 112 19.85 -1.54 11.07
C ARG A 112 20.09 -1.88 12.53
N GLY A 113 19.48 -2.96 13.01
CA GLY A 113 19.67 -3.46 14.37
C GLY A 113 19.71 -4.97 14.40
N THR A 114 20.09 -5.51 15.56
CA THR A 114 20.16 -6.95 15.83
C THR A 114 19.47 -7.23 17.15
N ASN A 115 18.67 -8.29 17.20
CA ASN A 115 18.08 -8.83 18.42
C ASN A 115 18.23 -10.36 18.45
N ASN A 116 17.64 -11.01 19.46
CA ASN A 116 17.71 -12.47 19.62
C ASN A 116 17.11 -13.26 18.44
N ALA A 117 16.22 -12.66 17.64
CA ALA A 117 15.65 -13.27 16.44
C ALA A 117 16.49 -13.02 15.17
N GLY A 118 17.54 -12.19 15.27
CA GLY A 118 18.43 -11.84 14.17
C GLY A 118 18.41 -10.36 13.82
N GLU A 119 18.84 -10.06 12.60
CA GLU A 119 18.94 -8.69 12.11
C GLU A 119 17.61 -8.14 11.61
N TYR A 120 17.41 -6.85 11.78
CA TYR A 120 16.21 -6.13 11.34
C TYR A 120 16.54 -4.72 10.86
N ILE A 121 15.61 -4.15 10.11
CA ILE A 121 15.57 -2.72 9.79
C ILE A 121 14.45 -2.11 10.64
N ARG A 122 14.78 -1.10 11.43
CA ARG A 122 13.81 -0.25 12.10
C ARG A 122 13.48 0.93 11.20
N LEU A 123 12.20 1.18 10.94
CA LEU A 123 11.70 2.41 10.33
C LEU A 123 10.76 3.08 11.33
N GLY A 124 11.13 4.26 11.81
CA GLY A 124 10.38 5.04 12.79
C GLY A 124 9.88 6.36 12.21
N VAL A 125 8.78 6.85 12.76
CA VAL A 125 8.24 8.18 12.50
C VAL A 125 7.84 8.83 13.82
N SER A 126 8.12 10.12 13.93
CA SER A 126 7.80 10.96 15.08
C SER A 126 7.10 12.22 14.58
N ASP A 127 5.93 12.53 15.11
CA ASP A 127 5.25 13.79 14.82
C ASP A 127 5.67 14.92 15.77
N LEU A 128 5.12 16.12 15.55
CA LEU A 128 5.39 17.30 16.38
C LEU A 128 4.88 17.15 17.81
N GLU A 129 3.90 16.27 18.04
CA GLU A 129 3.36 15.93 19.35
C GLU A 129 4.20 14.85 20.07
N ARG A 130 5.34 14.43 19.48
CA ARG A 130 6.19 13.34 19.97
C ARG A 130 5.46 12.00 20.07
N LYS A 131 4.44 11.75 19.25
CA LYS A 131 3.93 10.38 19.04
C LYS A 131 4.92 9.65 18.15
N HIS A 132 5.40 8.51 18.62
CA HIS A 132 6.42 7.72 17.96
C HIS A 132 5.84 6.38 17.53
N PHE A 133 5.84 6.11 16.22
CA PHE A 133 5.51 4.79 15.67
C PHE A 133 6.74 4.20 15.02
N CYS A 134 6.88 2.88 15.07
CA CYS A 134 7.94 2.21 14.34
C CYS A 134 7.54 0.82 13.89
N ILE A 135 8.05 0.45 12.73
CA ILE A 135 8.00 -0.92 12.22
C ILE A 135 9.39 -1.53 12.17
N PHE A 136 9.45 -2.85 12.23
CA PHE A 136 10.67 -3.64 12.25
C PHE A 136 10.60 -4.70 11.17
N VAL A 137 11.30 -4.49 10.05
CA VAL A 137 11.38 -5.43 8.94
C VAL A 137 12.50 -6.44 9.21
N PRO A 138 12.20 -7.71 9.51
CA PRO A 138 13.22 -8.73 9.75
C PRO A 138 14.05 -8.99 8.49
N ARG A 139 15.32 -9.34 8.65
CA ARG A 139 16.18 -9.83 7.55
C ARG A 139 15.57 -11.08 6.91
N GLY A 140 14.89 -11.91 7.70
CA GLY A 140 14.33 -13.18 7.26
C GLY A 140 15.38 -14.28 7.17
N LYS A 141 14.91 -15.54 7.16
CA LYS A 141 15.78 -16.72 6.99
C LYS A 141 16.39 -16.72 5.58
N LYS A 142 17.71 -16.96 5.49
CA LYS A 142 18.52 -16.97 4.25
C LYS A 142 18.64 -15.59 3.57
N GLU A 143 19.72 -15.34 2.83
CA GLU A 143 20.01 -14.21 1.89
C GLU A 143 19.14 -12.92 1.97
N LYS A 144 18.87 -12.38 3.16
CA LYS A 144 18.09 -11.14 3.37
C LYS A 144 16.70 -11.16 2.73
N ARG A 145 16.04 -12.33 2.71
CA ARG A 145 14.75 -12.54 2.04
C ARG A 145 13.66 -11.55 2.47
N GLY A 146 13.62 -11.18 3.75
CA GLY A 146 12.65 -10.23 4.30
C GLY A 146 12.79 -8.83 3.71
N TRP A 147 14.01 -8.29 3.73
CA TRP A 147 14.29 -6.96 3.16
C TRP A 147 14.07 -6.91 1.65
N LYS A 148 14.49 -7.96 0.93
CA LYS A 148 14.25 -8.08 -0.51
C LYS A 148 12.76 -8.12 -0.84
N THR A 149 11.98 -8.92 -0.12
CA THR A 149 10.52 -9.01 -0.30
C THR A 149 9.84 -7.66 -0.05
N MET A 150 10.24 -6.94 1.00
CA MET A 150 9.73 -5.59 1.26
C MET A 150 10.01 -4.64 0.09
N ALA A 151 11.26 -4.59 -0.39
CA ALA A 151 11.63 -3.73 -1.51
C ALA A 151 10.86 -4.08 -2.80
N ASP A 152 10.67 -5.36 -3.08
CA ASP A 152 9.97 -5.81 -4.28
C ASP A 152 8.46 -5.54 -4.21
N LYS A 153 7.85 -5.70 -3.03
CA LYS A 153 6.44 -5.36 -2.80
C LYS A 153 6.17 -3.86 -2.91
N ILE A 154 7.08 -3.03 -2.43
CA ILE A 154 7.00 -1.57 -2.61
C ILE A 154 7.14 -1.19 -4.09
N LYS A 155 8.05 -1.82 -4.84
CA LYS A 155 8.15 -1.60 -6.30
C LYS A 155 6.88 -2.02 -7.04
N GLU A 156 6.24 -3.13 -6.64
CA GLU A 156 4.97 -3.58 -7.20
C GLU A 156 3.89 -2.49 -7.00
N VAL A 157 3.82 -1.93 -5.79
CA VAL A 157 2.91 -0.83 -5.47
C VAL A 157 3.23 0.39 -6.34
N ILE A 158 4.48 0.86 -6.36
CA ILE A 158 4.90 2.03 -7.17
C ILE A 158 4.58 1.82 -8.66
N GLY A 159 4.88 0.64 -9.21
CA GLY A 159 4.66 0.30 -10.62
C GLY A 159 3.20 0.43 -11.04
N ALA A 160 2.25 0.11 -10.16
CA ALA A 160 0.82 0.24 -10.42
C ALA A 160 0.38 1.70 -10.66
N PHE A 161 1.17 2.69 -10.21
CA PHE A 161 0.89 4.12 -10.41
C PHE A 161 1.63 4.70 -11.63
N VAL A 162 2.77 4.11 -12.02
CA VAL A 162 3.56 4.53 -13.18
C VAL A 162 2.98 4.00 -14.51
N SER A 163 2.41 2.79 -14.52
CA SER A 163 1.85 2.20 -15.73
C SER A 163 0.48 2.81 -16.09
N ARG A 164 0.43 3.53 -17.21
CA ARG A 164 -0.79 3.74 -18.01
C ARG A 164 -0.92 2.59 -19.01
N PRO A 165 -2.09 1.93 -19.19
CA PRO A 165 -2.40 1.43 -20.53
C PRO A 165 -2.62 2.64 -21.42
N LYS A 166 -1.87 2.76 -22.51
CA LYS A 166 -2.26 3.65 -23.61
C LYS A 166 -3.54 3.06 -24.21
N THR A 167 -4.69 3.63 -23.88
CA THR A 167 -5.93 3.32 -24.58
C THR A 167 -5.74 3.64 -26.06
N GLN A 168 -6.14 2.70 -26.91
CA GLN A 168 -6.07 2.76 -28.35
C GLN A 168 -6.76 4.04 -28.87
N GLU A 169 -6.07 4.80 -29.72
CA GLU A 169 -6.74 5.79 -30.58
C GLU A 169 -7.64 5.02 -31.55
N GLY A 170 -8.94 5.22 -31.41
CA GLY A 170 -9.94 4.71 -32.34
C GLY A 170 -9.75 5.32 -33.72
N LYS A 171 -9.32 4.50 -34.69
CA LYS A 171 -9.62 4.77 -36.10
C LYS A 171 -11.06 4.34 -36.37
N ALA A 172 -11.99 5.26 -36.13
CA ALA A 172 -13.30 5.21 -36.78
C ALA A 172 -13.12 5.72 -38.22
N MET A 173 -12.92 4.82 -39.19
CA MET A 173 -13.13 5.15 -40.59
C MET A 173 -14.57 4.76 -40.92
N GLY A 174 -15.40 5.77 -41.17
CA GLY A 174 -16.81 5.62 -41.48
C GLY A 174 -17.05 4.69 -42.67
N LYS A 175 -18.04 3.83 -42.52
CA LYS A 175 -18.65 3.06 -43.61
C LYS A 175 -19.42 4.03 -44.50
N ILE A 176 -19.18 3.99 -45.80
CA ILE A 176 -20.10 4.54 -46.80
C ILE A 176 -20.76 3.33 -47.48
N ALA A 177 -22.07 3.20 -47.35
CA ALA A 177 -22.89 2.19 -47.99
C ALA A 177 -23.89 2.85 -48.96
N GLY A 178 -24.10 2.19 -50.09
CA GLY A 178 -25.04 2.52 -51.19
C GLY A 178 -24.31 2.27 -52.51
N GLY A 179 -24.46 1.15 -53.23
CA GLY A 179 -25.69 0.63 -53.86
C GLY A 179 -26.06 1.57 -55.03
N ILE A 180 -26.31 1.20 -56.29
CA ILE A 180 -26.88 -0.02 -56.88
C ILE A 180 -26.56 -0.02 -58.41
N HIS A 181 -26.61 -1.21 -58.99
CA HIS A 181 -26.49 -1.64 -60.39
C HIS A 181 -27.39 -0.94 -61.44
N THR A 182 -26.94 -0.82 -62.70
CA THR A 182 -27.74 -1.16 -63.90
C THR A 182 -26.86 -1.35 -65.14
N GLN A 183 -27.18 -2.41 -65.90
CA GLN A 183 -26.66 -2.74 -67.23
C GLN A 183 -27.20 -1.79 -68.31
N GLN A 184 -26.42 -1.58 -69.37
CA GLN A 184 -26.82 -1.73 -70.78
C GLN A 184 -25.58 -1.82 -71.66
#